data_AF-A0A938MN61-F1
#
_entry.id   AF-A0A938MN61-F1
#
_cell.length_a   1.000
_cell.length_b   1.000
_cell.length_c   1.000
_cell.angle_alpha   90.00
_cell.angle_beta   90.00
_cell.angle_gamma   90.00
#
_symmetry.space_group_name_H-M   'P 1'
#
loop_
_entity.id
_entity.type
_entity.pdbx_description
1 polymer ?
#
loop_
_entity_poly.entity_id
_entity_poly.type
_entity_poly.pdbx_seq_one_letter_code
_entity_poly.pdbx_strand_id
1 'polypeptide(L)'
;RVSTANPPLFNWPRGEGEMKLEYWASPTGQTGQTGRTGRTGQTTIVTVPHNFHTPPAPLTPGLWHWRVWTSTPLTEGWSDTFRLRIVPEAHRFTTEPVPTAKIAASPHPRVIDLAAARRDTAGKTAEALVKQAESIHRTGVPPDPPRYAPGNPEWPTWIDWYGKVHGGITARTGRRLQTIAQLCALTRDPQVIAWTKEMAFAAAAWDPNGGSAMNAGDIGAHHLLRGLNWCYDALHGDLTADERAKLRAVIVTRAEQFAKRLNPFRGGEANNHAWLQAFGLAEAGFVLLGEHDQAAEWPEYVRQLYLGKFLCCLGYQGDNNEGIGYWGYGLSFIVDYADMMKHVCGIDLFRHPWLYQTAR
;
A
#
# COMPACT_ATOMS: atom_id res chain seq x y z
N ARG A 1 -17.76 -7.74 15.70
CA ARG A 1 -17.47 -7.40 14.28
C ARG A 1 -17.95 -8.53 13.39
N VAL A 2 -18.46 -8.24 12.20
CA VAL A 2 -18.71 -9.24 11.14
C VAL A 2 -17.50 -9.22 10.20
N SER A 3 -17.01 -10.38 9.77
CA SER A 3 -15.95 -10.51 8.78
C SER A 3 -16.51 -11.15 7.52
N THR A 4 -16.28 -10.48 6.40
CA THR A 4 -16.54 -10.95 5.04
C THR A 4 -15.29 -11.55 4.41
N ALA A 5 -14.17 -11.64 5.14
CA ALA A 5 -12.96 -12.34 4.72
C ALA A 5 -12.85 -13.69 5.42
N ASN A 6 -12.31 -14.70 4.72
CA ASN A 6 -11.95 -15.96 5.34
C ASN A 6 -10.64 -16.50 4.73
N PRO A 7 -9.52 -16.53 5.47
CA PRO A 7 -9.37 -16.25 6.90
C PRO A 7 -9.64 -14.79 7.28
N PRO A 8 -10.14 -14.53 8.51
CA PRO A 8 -10.36 -13.17 8.97
C PRO A 8 -9.06 -12.48 9.38
N LEU A 9 -8.99 -11.16 9.19
CA LEU A 9 -7.96 -10.33 9.80
C LEU A 9 -8.37 -9.95 11.23
N PHE A 10 -7.76 -10.60 12.22
CA PHE A 10 -7.80 -10.14 13.61
C PHE A 10 -6.91 -8.91 13.74
N ASN A 11 -7.39 -7.86 14.37
CA ASN A 11 -6.62 -6.63 14.56
C ASN A 11 -7.08 -5.85 15.79
N TRP A 12 -6.16 -5.14 16.41
CA TRP A 12 -6.36 -4.35 17.63
C TRP A 12 -5.54 -3.06 17.58
N PRO A 13 -5.71 -2.13 18.54
CA PRO A 13 -4.87 -0.93 18.60
C PRO A 13 -3.37 -1.28 18.64
N ARG A 14 -2.54 -0.41 18.05
CA ARG A 14 -1.09 -0.58 18.09
C ARG A 14 -0.61 -0.54 19.54
N GLY A 15 0.20 -1.52 19.91
CA GLY A 15 0.86 -1.62 21.21
C GLY A 15 2.35 -1.87 21.04
N GLU A 16 3.09 -1.75 22.14
CA GLU A 16 4.51 -2.12 22.24
C GLU A 16 4.64 -3.44 23.01
N GLY A 17 5.81 -4.07 22.93
CA GLY A 17 6.11 -5.29 23.68
C GLY A 17 5.65 -6.60 23.02
N GLU A 18 5.80 -7.71 23.76
CA GLU A 18 5.40 -9.03 23.27
C GLU A 18 3.87 -9.12 23.23
N MET A 19 3.35 -9.64 22.11
CA MET A 19 1.92 -9.84 21.92
C MET A 19 1.61 -11.29 21.59
N LYS A 20 0.52 -11.81 22.17
CA LYS A 20 -0.06 -13.11 21.81
C LYS A 20 -1.53 -12.96 21.50
N LEU A 21 -1.97 -13.47 20.36
CA LEU A 21 -3.39 -13.58 20.02
C LEU A 21 -3.88 -14.97 20.44
N GLU A 22 -4.97 -15.02 21.21
CA GLU A 22 -5.74 -16.23 21.47
C GLU A 22 -7.10 -16.13 20.76
N TYR A 23 -7.49 -17.15 20.01
CA TYR A 23 -8.81 -17.22 19.37
C TYR A 23 -9.40 -18.63 19.37
N TRP A 24 -10.72 -18.73 19.46
CA TRP A 24 -11.47 -19.99 19.51
C TRP A 24 -12.90 -19.85 18.98
N ALA A 25 -13.47 -20.93 18.45
CA ALA A 25 -14.85 -20.97 18.00
C ALA A 25 -15.83 -21.03 19.19
N SER A 26 -16.99 -20.41 19.07
CA SER A 26 -18.08 -20.61 20.03
C SER A 26 -18.58 -22.07 19.99
N PRO A 27 -19.05 -22.63 21.12
CA PRO A 27 -19.75 -23.91 21.12
C PRO A 27 -20.95 -23.87 20.17
N THR A 28 -21.12 -24.90 19.32
CA THR A 28 -22.32 -25.06 18.48
C THR A 28 -23.58 -25.05 19.36
N GLY A 29 -24.54 -24.15 19.05
CA GLY A 29 -25.84 -24.08 19.72
C GLY A 29 -26.06 -22.92 20.70
N GLN A 30 -25.05 -22.08 20.99
CA GLN A 30 -25.27 -20.88 21.82
C GLN A 30 -25.53 -19.62 20.99
N THR A 31 -26.82 -19.33 20.77
CA THR A 31 -27.32 -18.05 20.26
C THR A 31 -27.77 -17.15 21.43
N GLY A 32 -26.86 -16.68 22.28
CA GLY A 32 -27.29 -15.73 23.31
C GLY A 32 -26.34 -15.51 24.47
N GLN A 33 -26.33 -14.26 24.93
CA GLN A 33 -25.65 -13.75 26.12
C GLN A 33 -25.93 -14.64 27.35
N THR A 34 -24.96 -15.44 27.79
CA THR A 34 -24.90 -15.89 29.18
C THR A 34 -23.44 -15.93 29.64
N GLY A 35 -23.18 -15.30 30.78
CA GLY A 35 -21.87 -14.98 31.33
C GLY A 35 -21.10 -16.15 31.95
N ARG A 36 -21.07 -17.32 31.29
CA ARG A 36 -20.14 -18.40 31.66
C ARG A 36 -19.46 -18.94 30.42
N THR A 37 -18.17 -18.60 30.28
CA THR A 37 -17.26 -18.97 29.20
C THR A 37 -16.93 -20.46 29.22
N GLY A 38 -17.87 -21.30 28.79
CA GLY A 38 -17.56 -22.68 28.43
C GLY A 38 -16.67 -22.69 27.19
N ARG A 39 -15.35 -22.84 27.36
CA ARG A 39 -14.41 -23.13 26.27
C ARG A 39 -14.60 -24.58 25.86
N THR A 40 -15.28 -24.86 24.76
CA THR A 40 -15.45 -26.24 24.27
C THR A 40 -14.90 -26.48 22.87
N GLY A 41 -14.20 -25.49 22.29
CA GLY A 41 -13.51 -25.58 21.01
C GLY A 41 -11.98 -25.58 21.16
N GLN A 42 -11.28 -26.10 20.14
CA GLN A 42 -9.83 -25.98 20.03
C GLN A 42 -9.45 -24.51 20.07
N THR A 43 -8.55 -24.15 20.98
CA THR A 43 -8.05 -22.79 21.16
C THR A 43 -6.70 -22.69 20.46
N THR A 44 -6.51 -21.62 19.69
CA THR A 44 -5.23 -21.30 19.06
C THR A 44 -4.61 -20.11 19.77
N ILE A 45 -3.34 -20.23 20.14
CA ILE A 45 -2.52 -19.15 20.68
C ILE A 45 -1.32 -18.95 19.77
N VAL A 46 -1.10 -17.73 19.32
CA VAL A 46 0.02 -17.37 18.44
C VAL A 46 0.71 -16.13 18.97
N THR A 47 2.03 -16.17 19.07
CA THR A 47 2.84 -14.95 19.27
C THR A 47 2.84 -14.17 17.97
N VAL A 48 2.55 -12.88 18.06
CA VAL A 48 2.34 -12.00 16.91
C VAL A 48 3.27 -10.79 16.99
N PRO A 49 4.04 -10.49 15.93
CA PRO A 49 4.97 -9.36 15.94
C PRO A 49 4.25 -8.01 15.76
N HIS A 50 2.98 -8.05 15.36
CA HIS A 50 2.19 -6.87 15.02
C HIS A 50 0.83 -6.89 15.69
N ASN A 51 0.15 -5.75 15.67
CA ASN A 51 -1.19 -5.58 16.22
C ASN A 51 -2.31 -6.16 15.33
N PHE A 52 -1.98 -7.20 14.56
CA PHE A 52 -2.88 -7.93 13.69
C PHE A 52 -2.36 -9.33 13.39
N HIS A 53 -3.26 -10.21 12.98
CA HIS A 53 -2.94 -11.56 12.55
C HIS A 53 -4.03 -12.08 11.60
N THR A 54 -3.58 -12.72 10.52
CA THR A 54 -4.44 -13.48 9.62
C THR A 54 -4.08 -14.97 9.77
N PRO A 55 -5.03 -15.83 10.18
CA PRO A 55 -4.79 -17.27 10.21
C PRO A 55 -4.30 -17.81 8.87
N PRO A 56 -3.42 -18.83 8.85
CA PRO A 56 -2.85 -19.37 7.61
C PRO A 56 -3.85 -20.13 6.75
N ALA A 57 -4.99 -20.54 7.32
CA ALA A 57 -6.05 -21.26 6.63
C ALA A 57 -7.43 -20.69 6.98
N PRO A 58 -8.42 -20.79 6.07
CA PRO A 58 -9.80 -20.44 6.35
C PRO A 58 -10.34 -21.12 7.62
N LEU A 59 -11.08 -20.36 8.42
CA LEU A 59 -11.76 -20.84 9.61
C LEU A 59 -13.20 -21.26 9.27
N THR A 60 -13.79 -22.15 10.08
CA THR A 60 -15.21 -22.51 9.93
C THR A 60 -16.09 -21.26 10.11
N PRO A 61 -17.04 -20.98 9.19
CA PRO A 61 -18.02 -19.91 9.38
C PRO A 61 -18.77 -20.05 10.70
N GLY A 62 -19.04 -18.93 11.37
CA GLY A 62 -19.67 -18.92 12.69
C GLY A 62 -19.15 -17.82 13.60
N LEU A 63 -19.51 -17.93 14.88
CA LEU A 63 -19.06 -17.02 15.92
C LEU A 63 -17.72 -17.49 16.48
N TRP A 64 -16.76 -16.58 16.51
CA TRP A 64 -15.43 -16.73 17.08
C TRP A 64 -15.23 -15.71 18.19
N HIS A 65 -14.43 -16.10 19.17
CA HIS A 65 -13.97 -15.26 20.25
C HIS A 65 -12.46 -15.10 20.15
N TRP A 66 -11.96 -13.94 20.54
CA TRP A 66 -10.52 -13.69 20.58
C TRP A 66 -10.15 -12.65 21.63
N ARG A 67 -8.92 -12.70 22.10
CA ARG A 67 -8.32 -11.70 22.99
C ARG A 67 -6.82 -11.65 22.77
N VAL A 68 -6.19 -10.57 23.22
CA VAL A 68 -4.75 -10.35 23.04
C VAL A 68 -4.11 -10.23 24.40
N TRP A 69 -3.02 -10.96 24.58
CA TRP A 69 -2.13 -10.77 25.70
C TRP A 69 -1.03 -9.81 25.27
N THR A 70 -0.71 -8.85 26.13
CA THR A 70 0.39 -7.91 25.93
C THR A 70 1.30 -7.94 27.15
N SER A 71 2.62 -7.87 26.94
CA SER A 71 3.60 -7.65 28.00
C SER A 71 4.51 -6.48 27.64
N THR A 72 4.46 -5.46 28.49
CA THR A 72 5.21 -4.20 28.41
C THR A 72 5.79 -3.89 29.79
N PRO A 73 6.70 -2.91 29.92
CA PRO A 73 7.19 -2.51 31.24
C PRO A 73 6.11 -2.00 32.22
N LEU A 74 4.94 -1.59 31.72
CA LEU A 74 3.87 -0.95 32.51
C LEU A 74 2.62 -1.82 32.70
N THR A 75 2.41 -2.79 31.82
CA THR A 75 1.21 -3.63 31.79
C THR A 75 1.53 -5.01 31.25
N GLU A 76 0.99 -6.03 31.90
CA GLU A 76 1.05 -7.42 31.47
C GLU A 76 -0.32 -8.08 31.71
N GLY A 77 -0.90 -8.68 30.66
CA GLY A 77 -2.18 -9.36 30.82
C GLY A 77 -2.98 -9.50 29.54
N TRP A 78 -4.10 -10.20 29.67
CA TRP A 78 -5.07 -10.37 28.60
C TRP A 78 -6.03 -9.19 28.53
N SER A 79 -6.36 -8.78 27.32
CA SER A 79 -7.49 -7.91 27.04
C SER A 79 -8.83 -8.59 27.39
N ASP A 80 -9.90 -7.79 27.33
CA ASP A 80 -11.26 -8.32 27.20
C ASP A 80 -11.39 -9.29 26.03
N THR A 81 -12.40 -10.16 26.11
CA THR A 81 -12.75 -11.06 25.01
C THR A 81 -13.64 -10.37 23.99
N PHE A 82 -13.13 -10.27 22.77
CA PHE A 82 -13.85 -9.75 21.61
C PHE A 82 -14.56 -10.87 20.84
N ARG A 83 -15.54 -10.47 20.03
CA ARG A 83 -16.34 -11.38 19.19
C ARG A 83 -16.20 -11.02 17.71
N LEU A 84 -16.01 -12.04 16.88
CA LEU A 84 -15.93 -11.96 15.44
C LEU A 84 -16.89 -12.98 14.83
N ARG A 85 -17.77 -12.57 13.91
CA ARG A 85 -18.61 -13.50 13.15
C ARG A 85 -18.10 -13.61 11.73
N ILE A 86 -17.72 -14.81 11.31
CA ILE A 86 -17.37 -15.11 9.91
C ILE A 86 -18.66 -15.58 9.23
N VAL A 87 -19.10 -14.87 8.19
CA VAL A 87 -20.32 -15.23 7.45
C VAL A 87 -20.06 -16.43 6.53
N PRO A 88 -21.06 -17.29 6.25
CA PRO A 88 -20.92 -18.41 5.32
C PRO A 88 -20.40 -17.99 3.93
N GLU A 89 -20.81 -16.81 3.48
CA GLU A 89 -20.49 -16.21 2.18
C GLU A 89 -19.13 -15.51 2.15
N ALA A 90 -18.39 -15.46 3.27
CA ALA A 90 -17.13 -14.72 3.35
C ALA A 90 -16.16 -15.15 2.25
N HIS A 91 -15.51 -14.18 1.62
CA HIS A 91 -14.54 -14.38 0.56
C HIS A 91 -13.42 -15.30 1.04
N ARG A 92 -13.41 -16.53 0.52
CA ARG A 92 -12.38 -17.54 0.82
C ARG A 92 -11.21 -17.36 -0.12
N PHE A 93 -10.20 -16.63 0.33
CA PHE A 93 -9.01 -16.39 -0.47
C PHE A 93 -7.78 -16.26 0.41
N THR A 94 -6.73 -16.98 0.04
CA THR A 94 -5.42 -16.96 0.71
C THR A 94 -4.34 -16.91 -0.36
N THR A 95 -3.19 -16.37 0.02
CA THR A 95 -1.98 -16.38 -0.80
C THR A 95 -0.81 -16.71 0.10
N GLU A 96 0.28 -17.18 -0.50
CA GLU A 96 1.57 -17.23 0.19
C GLU A 96 1.96 -15.84 0.73
N PRO A 97 2.78 -15.77 1.79
CA PRO A 97 3.40 -14.53 2.26
C PRO A 97 4.24 -13.87 1.17
N VAL A 98 4.50 -12.57 1.32
CA VAL A 98 5.40 -11.86 0.41
C VAL A 98 6.80 -12.49 0.44
N PRO A 99 7.38 -12.92 -0.71
CA PRO A 99 8.67 -13.59 -0.75
C PRO A 99 9.83 -12.58 -0.67
N THR A 100 9.91 -11.83 0.43
CA THR A 100 10.82 -10.69 0.61
C THR A 100 12.29 -11.05 0.36
N ALA A 101 12.75 -12.21 0.83
CA ALA A 101 14.12 -12.68 0.61
C ALA A 101 14.44 -12.90 -0.88
N LYS A 102 13.49 -13.47 -1.64
CA LYS A 102 13.65 -13.68 -3.09
C LYS A 102 13.71 -12.34 -3.82
N ILE A 103 12.84 -11.40 -3.46
CA ILE A 103 12.79 -10.08 -4.10
C ILE A 103 14.04 -9.25 -3.76
N ALA A 104 14.52 -9.30 -2.51
CA ALA A 104 15.74 -8.61 -2.08
C ALA A 104 16.99 -9.11 -2.84
N ALA A 105 17.01 -10.39 -3.22
CA ALA A 105 18.08 -10.97 -4.03
C ALA A 105 18.02 -10.59 -5.52
N SER A 106 16.90 -10.05 -5.99
CA SER A 106 16.76 -9.61 -7.38
C SER A 106 17.39 -8.22 -7.59
N PRO A 107 18.04 -7.99 -8.75
CA PRO A 107 18.53 -6.67 -9.09
C PRO A 107 17.38 -5.69 -9.32
N HIS A 108 17.67 -4.41 -9.17
CA HIS A 108 16.79 -3.34 -9.61
C HIS A 108 16.82 -3.19 -11.15
N PRO A 109 15.74 -2.69 -11.79
CA PRO A 109 14.45 -2.35 -11.18
C PRO A 109 13.63 -3.59 -10.81
N ARG A 110 12.94 -3.52 -9.67
CA ARG A 110 12.10 -4.59 -9.10
C ARG A 110 10.61 -4.38 -9.34
N VAL A 111 10.12 -3.13 -9.29
CA VAL A 111 8.68 -2.82 -9.38
C VAL A 111 8.24 -2.39 -10.77
N ILE A 112 9.19 -1.92 -11.61
CA ILE A 112 8.91 -1.55 -13.00
C ILE A 112 8.85 -2.82 -13.85
N ASP A 113 7.66 -3.19 -14.33
CA ASP A 113 7.52 -4.31 -15.28
C ASP A 113 8.06 -3.91 -16.67
N LEU A 114 9.36 -4.14 -16.87
CA LEU A 114 10.02 -3.87 -18.15
C LEU A 114 9.47 -4.71 -19.30
N ALA A 115 8.93 -5.89 -19.03
CA ALA A 115 8.33 -6.70 -20.08
C ALA A 115 7.01 -6.09 -20.55
N ALA A 116 6.16 -5.63 -19.63
CA ALA A 116 4.94 -4.88 -19.96
C ALA A 116 5.29 -3.56 -20.65
N ALA A 117 6.21 -2.78 -20.10
CA ALA A 117 6.63 -1.51 -20.67
C ALA A 117 7.18 -1.65 -22.11
N ARG A 118 7.89 -2.75 -22.42
CA ARG A 118 8.35 -3.07 -23.79
C ARG A 118 7.19 -3.43 -24.72
N ARG A 119 6.17 -4.14 -24.23
CA ARG A 119 4.95 -4.44 -25.03
C ARG A 119 4.19 -3.15 -25.35
N ASP A 120 3.99 -2.28 -24.35
CA ASP A 120 3.24 -1.03 -24.50
C ASP A 120 3.94 0.01 -25.37
N THR A 121 5.26 -0.14 -25.53
CA THR A 121 6.08 0.72 -26.40
C THR A 121 6.51 0.03 -27.70
N ALA A 122 5.95 -1.15 -28.00
CA ALA A 122 6.25 -1.87 -29.23
C ALA A 122 5.98 -0.97 -30.46
N GLY A 123 6.97 -0.90 -31.36
CA GLY A 123 6.93 -0.05 -32.55
C GLY A 123 7.44 1.39 -32.37
N LYS A 124 7.78 1.82 -31.15
CA LYS A 124 8.52 3.08 -30.92
C LYS A 124 10.02 2.86 -31.09
N THR A 125 10.70 3.79 -31.75
CA THR A 125 12.18 3.76 -31.84
C THR A 125 12.81 4.25 -30.53
N ALA A 126 14.08 3.91 -30.31
CA ALA A 126 14.83 4.41 -29.15
C ALA A 126 14.86 5.95 -29.12
N GLU A 127 15.04 6.60 -30.27
CA GLU A 127 15.05 8.05 -30.39
C GLU A 127 13.69 8.67 -30.03
N ALA A 128 12.58 7.99 -30.36
CA ALA A 128 11.25 8.45 -29.98
C ALA A 128 11.05 8.39 -28.46
N LEU A 129 11.56 7.35 -27.80
CA LEU A 129 11.52 7.22 -26.34
C LEU A 129 12.41 8.27 -25.65
N VAL A 130 13.61 8.53 -26.18
CA VAL A 130 14.50 9.59 -25.69
C VAL A 130 13.87 10.97 -25.85
N LYS A 131 13.25 11.27 -27.01
CA LYS A 131 12.50 12.53 -27.20
C LYS A 131 11.32 12.68 -26.25
N GLN A 132 10.64 11.58 -25.91
CA GLN A 132 9.58 11.59 -24.91
C GLN A 132 10.15 11.94 -23.53
N ALA A 133 11.29 11.36 -23.15
CA ALA A 133 11.97 11.70 -21.89
C ALA A 133 12.42 13.16 -21.85
N GLU A 134 12.98 13.67 -22.95
CA GLU A 134 13.35 15.07 -23.10
C GLU A 134 12.15 16.01 -22.90
N SER A 135 11.00 15.69 -23.50
CA SER A 135 9.78 16.49 -23.32
C SER A 135 9.31 16.52 -21.86
N ILE A 136 9.45 15.41 -21.14
CA ILE A 136 9.12 15.33 -19.71
C ILE A 136 10.11 16.16 -18.89
N HIS A 137 11.41 16.02 -19.16
CA HIS A 137 12.46 16.77 -18.49
C HIS A 137 12.32 18.28 -18.67
N ARG A 138 12.04 18.76 -19.90
CA ARG A 138 11.80 20.20 -20.18
C ARG A 138 10.63 20.79 -19.40
N THR A 139 9.66 19.97 -18.97
CA THR A 139 8.56 20.43 -18.09
C THR A 139 9.05 20.73 -16.68
N GLY A 140 10.13 20.05 -16.25
CA GLY A 140 10.78 20.23 -14.95
C GLY A 140 9.97 19.73 -13.75
N VAL A 141 10.55 19.95 -12.58
CA VAL A 141 9.90 19.80 -11.28
C VAL A 141 9.59 21.21 -10.74
N PRO A 142 8.32 21.55 -10.51
CA PRO A 142 7.96 22.84 -9.93
C PRO A 142 8.58 23.06 -8.54
N PRO A 143 8.59 24.31 -8.03
CA PRO A 143 8.93 24.59 -6.64
C PRO A 143 8.09 23.77 -5.66
N ASP A 144 8.62 23.55 -4.45
CA ASP A 144 7.93 22.84 -3.38
C ASP A 144 6.55 23.46 -3.11
N PRO A 145 5.45 22.71 -3.25
CA PRO A 145 4.11 23.25 -3.08
C PRO A 145 3.86 23.76 -1.66
N PRO A 146 3.21 24.92 -1.50
CA PRO A 146 2.88 25.47 -0.18
C PRO A 146 1.74 24.69 0.48
N ARG A 147 1.69 24.70 1.82
CA ARG A 147 0.53 24.23 2.58
C ARG A 147 -0.70 25.10 2.32
N TYR A 148 -1.88 24.51 2.48
CA TYR A 148 -3.13 25.28 2.45
C TYR A 148 -3.10 26.40 3.48
N ALA A 149 -3.41 27.62 3.04
CA ALA A 149 -3.58 28.78 3.88
C ALA A 149 -4.92 29.46 3.50
N PRO A 150 -5.85 29.63 4.45
CA PRO A 150 -7.11 30.34 4.19
C PRO A 150 -6.85 31.76 3.67
N GLY A 151 -7.64 32.18 2.68
CA GLY A 151 -7.55 33.55 2.11
C GLY A 151 -6.50 33.74 1.02
N ASN A 152 -5.84 32.67 0.55
CA ASN A 152 -4.98 32.75 -0.62
C ASN A 152 -5.83 33.03 -1.90
N PRO A 153 -5.53 34.09 -2.68
CA PRO A 153 -6.35 34.45 -3.85
C PRO A 153 -6.27 33.45 -5.02
N GLU A 154 -5.20 32.66 -5.12
CA GLU A 154 -5.02 31.65 -6.16
C GLU A 154 -5.83 30.36 -5.86
N TRP A 155 -6.04 30.07 -4.57
CA TRP A 155 -6.86 28.97 -4.06
C TRP A 155 -7.65 29.38 -2.80
N PRO A 156 -8.79 30.07 -2.96
CA PRO A 156 -9.55 30.62 -1.84
C PRO A 156 -10.02 29.55 -0.85
N THR A 157 -10.35 28.36 -1.35
CA THR A 157 -10.86 27.24 -0.55
C THR A 157 -9.87 26.08 -0.47
N TRP A 158 -10.04 25.21 0.54
CA TRP A 158 -9.23 23.99 0.64
C TRP A 158 -9.40 23.09 -0.59
N ILE A 159 -10.62 23.00 -1.15
CA ILE A 159 -10.86 22.15 -2.33
C ILE A 159 -10.17 22.71 -3.58
N ASP A 160 -10.11 24.04 -3.74
CA ASP A 160 -9.33 24.68 -4.80
C ASP A 160 -7.84 24.36 -4.66
N TRP A 161 -7.31 24.47 -3.44
CA TRP A 161 -5.92 24.16 -3.15
C TRP A 161 -5.63 22.67 -3.38
N TYR A 162 -6.51 21.77 -2.93
CA TYR A 162 -6.36 20.34 -3.14
C TYR A 162 -6.31 19.99 -4.63
N GLY A 163 -7.22 20.56 -5.43
CA GLY A 163 -7.23 20.36 -6.88
C GLY A 163 -6.01 20.95 -7.58
N LYS A 164 -5.69 22.22 -7.34
CA LYS A 164 -4.62 22.96 -8.04
C LYS A 164 -3.22 22.57 -7.57
N VAL A 165 -3.02 22.34 -6.28
CA VAL A 165 -1.71 22.07 -5.68
C VAL A 165 -1.48 20.57 -5.53
N HIS A 166 -2.35 19.82 -4.83
CA HIS A 166 -2.15 18.37 -4.71
C HIS A 166 -2.37 17.64 -6.02
N GLY A 167 -3.50 17.86 -6.68
CA GLY A 167 -3.79 17.25 -7.98
C GLY A 167 -2.92 17.86 -9.09
N GLY A 168 -2.77 19.18 -9.10
CA GLY A 168 -2.15 19.91 -10.19
C GLY A 168 -0.62 19.92 -10.19
N ILE A 169 0.00 19.96 -9.01
CA ILE A 169 1.47 20.04 -8.87
C ILE A 169 2.00 18.70 -8.37
N THR A 170 1.54 18.25 -7.20
CA THR A 170 2.11 17.09 -6.50
C THR A 170 1.88 15.78 -7.29
N ALA A 171 0.63 15.48 -7.62
CA ALA A 171 0.29 14.26 -8.36
C ALA A 171 0.85 14.25 -9.79
N ARG A 172 0.84 15.40 -10.49
CA ARG A 172 1.43 15.50 -11.84
C ARG A 172 2.93 15.31 -11.83
N THR A 173 3.64 15.86 -10.83
CA THR A 173 5.09 15.63 -10.67
C THR A 173 5.38 14.16 -10.43
N GLY A 174 4.67 13.52 -9.51
CA GLY A 174 4.80 12.08 -9.26
C GLY A 174 4.59 11.21 -10.50
N ARG A 175 3.55 11.49 -11.29
CA ARG A 175 3.30 10.76 -12.55
C ARG A 175 4.39 10.99 -13.60
N ARG A 176 4.89 12.21 -13.75
CA ARG A 176 6.03 12.51 -14.64
C ARG A 176 7.29 11.74 -14.24
N LEU A 177 7.57 11.67 -12.94
CA LEU A 177 8.68 10.89 -12.39
C LEU A 177 8.54 9.39 -12.71
N GLN A 178 7.35 8.80 -12.55
CA GLN A 178 7.12 7.40 -12.94
C GLN A 178 7.39 7.19 -14.44
N THR A 179 6.86 8.07 -15.30
CA THR A 179 7.04 7.95 -16.75
C THR A 179 8.52 8.09 -17.16
N ILE A 180 9.25 9.08 -16.65
CA ILE A 180 10.66 9.27 -17.01
C ILE A 180 11.55 8.16 -16.42
N ALA A 181 11.21 7.62 -15.25
CA ALA A 181 11.87 6.45 -14.69
C ALA A 181 11.69 5.19 -15.56
N GLN A 182 10.47 4.94 -16.06
CA GLN A 182 10.23 3.84 -17.01
C GLN A 182 11.03 4.03 -18.30
N LEU A 183 11.06 5.25 -18.86
CA LEU A 183 11.84 5.55 -20.05
C LEU A 183 13.35 5.38 -19.80
N CYS A 184 13.84 5.80 -18.64
CA CYS A 184 15.21 5.55 -18.20
C CYS A 184 15.53 4.05 -18.17
N ALA A 185 14.68 3.25 -17.52
CA ALA A 185 14.88 1.82 -17.42
C ALA A 185 14.77 1.08 -18.78
N LEU A 186 13.92 1.56 -19.69
CA LEU A 186 13.77 1.00 -21.04
C LEU A 186 14.95 1.34 -21.97
N THR A 187 15.35 2.61 -21.99
CA THR A 187 16.33 3.13 -22.96
C THR A 187 17.76 2.93 -22.50
N ARG A 188 18.01 3.05 -21.18
CA ARG A 188 19.35 3.12 -20.58
C ARG A 188 20.25 4.17 -21.25
N ASP A 189 19.65 5.17 -21.87
CA ASP A 189 20.35 6.28 -22.51
C ASP A 189 21.00 7.17 -21.42
N PRO A 190 22.30 7.52 -21.53
CA PRO A 190 22.99 8.29 -20.51
C PRO A 190 22.35 9.66 -20.21
N GLN A 191 21.79 10.31 -21.23
CA GLN A 191 21.14 11.60 -21.06
C GLN A 191 19.78 11.44 -20.34
N VAL A 192 19.04 10.39 -20.65
CA VAL A 192 17.79 10.06 -19.95
C VAL A 192 18.06 9.69 -18.48
N ILE A 193 19.14 8.95 -18.20
CA ILE A 193 19.58 8.67 -16.81
C ILE A 193 19.86 9.98 -16.07
N ALA A 194 20.61 10.90 -16.69
CA ALA A 194 20.92 12.20 -16.09
C ALA A 194 19.65 13.03 -15.80
N TRP A 195 18.73 13.10 -16.75
CA TRP A 195 17.46 13.82 -16.58
C TRP A 195 16.56 13.21 -15.50
N THR A 196 16.42 11.89 -15.46
CA THR A 196 15.66 11.21 -14.41
C THR A 196 16.26 11.48 -13.03
N LYS A 197 17.59 11.49 -12.93
CA LYS A 197 18.30 11.80 -11.69
C LYS A 197 18.07 13.25 -11.25
N GLU A 198 18.19 14.21 -12.16
CA GLU A 198 17.91 15.62 -11.88
C GLU A 198 16.48 15.83 -11.36
N MET A 199 15.48 15.27 -12.06
CA MET A 199 14.09 15.37 -11.64
C MET A 199 13.83 14.68 -10.30
N ALA A 200 14.41 13.50 -10.06
CA ALA A 200 14.26 12.78 -8.81
C ALA A 200 14.80 13.58 -7.63
N PHE A 201 15.99 14.18 -7.76
CA PHE A 201 16.58 15.01 -6.70
C PHE A 201 15.84 16.34 -6.50
N ALA A 202 15.36 16.97 -7.57
CA ALA A 202 14.54 18.18 -7.46
C ALA A 202 13.23 17.90 -6.69
N ALA A 203 12.57 16.77 -6.95
CA ALA A 203 11.36 16.37 -6.22
C ALA A 203 11.66 15.89 -4.79
N ALA A 204 12.80 15.23 -4.57
CA ALA A 204 13.23 14.80 -3.25
C ALA A 204 13.59 15.96 -2.33
N ALA A 205 13.91 17.14 -2.88
CA ALA A 205 14.17 18.36 -2.11
C ALA A 205 12.91 18.99 -1.50
N TRP A 206 11.71 18.60 -1.93
CA TRP A 206 10.47 19.07 -1.34
C TRP A 206 10.31 18.58 0.10
N ASP A 207 9.94 19.46 1.02
CA ASP A 207 9.73 19.16 2.42
C ASP A 207 8.69 18.03 2.57
N PRO A 208 9.07 16.85 3.11
CA PRO A 208 8.12 15.76 3.37
C PRO A 208 6.98 16.17 4.30
N ASN A 209 7.18 17.20 5.13
CA ASN A 209 6.18 17.79 6.01
C ASN A 209 5.59 19.10 5.47
N GLY A 210 5.82 19.42 4.20
CA GLY A 210 5.32 20.63 3.52
C GLY A 210 3.94 20.44 2.91
N GLY A 211 3.65 21.18 1.83
CA GLY A 211 2.38 21.07 1.09
C GLY A 211 2.26 19.78 0.29
N SER A 212 3.33 19.00 0.12
CA SER A 212 3.32 17.69 -0.54
C SER A 212 3.14 16.50 0.43
N ALA A 213 2.93 16.78 1.73
CA ALA A 213 2.83 15.76 2.77
C ALA A 213 1.54 14.92 2.65
N MET A 214 1.58 13.65 3.11
CA MET A 214 0.42 12.76 3.09
C MET A 214 -0.78 13.33 3.84
N ASN A 215 -0.56 13.98 4.99
CA ASN A 215 -1.63 14.59 5.78
C ASN A 215 -2.18 15.90 5.20
N ALA A 216 -1.48 16.49 4.22
CA ALA A 216 -1.93 17.68 3.51
C ALA A 216 -2.84 17.27 2.34
N GLY A 217 -2.50 16.17 1.66
CA GLY A 217 -3.30 15.56 0.61
C GLY A 217 -2.69 14.27 0.11
N ASP A 218 -3.35 13.17 0.43
CA ASP A 218 -2.86 11.81 0.28
C ASP A 218 -2.78 11.32 -1.17
N ILE A 219 -3.72 11.67 -2.04
CA ILE A 219 -3.68 11.31 -3.48
C ILE A 219 -2.42 11.88 -4.13
N GLY A 220 -2.14 13.17 -3.91
CA GLY A 220 -0.95 13.82 -4.43
C GLY A 220 0.33 13.20 -3.86
N ALA A 221 0.37 13.02 -2.54
CA ALA A 221 1.51 12.42 -1.86
C ALA A 221 1.78 10.98 -2.33
N HIS A 222 0.74 10.19 -2.61
CA HIS A 222 0.86 8.83 -3.13
C HIS A 222 1.56 8.81 -4.48
N HIS A 223 1.08 9.62 -5.44
CA HIS A 223 1.71 9.67 -6.75
C HIS A 223 3.15 10.17 -6.69
N LEU A 224 3.46 11.13 -5.81
CA LEU A 224 4.82 11.62 -5.58
C LEU A 224 5.72 10.53 -5.00
N LEU A 225 5.28 9.82 -3.95
CA LEU A 225 6.01 8.70 -3.36
C LEU A 225 6.29 7.64 -4.43
N ARG A 226 5.28 7.24 -5.21
CA ARG A 226 5.46 6.27 -6.30
C ARG A 226 6.43 6.74 -7.38
N GLY A 227 6.38 8.02 -7.75
CA GLY A 227 7.36 8.63 -8.66
C GLY A 227 8.79 8.53 -8.16
N LEU A 228 9.01 8.80 -6.87
CA LEU A 228 10.31 8.66 -6.24
C LEU A 228 10.75 7.19 -6.14
N ASN A 229 9.84 6.28 -5.80
CA ASN A 229 10.11 4.83 -5.80
C ASN A 229 10.59 4.35 -7.17
N TRP A 230 9.88 4.72 -8.25
CA TRP A 230 10.24 4.33 -9.61
C TRP A 230 11.59 4.92 -10.04
N CYS A 231 11.86 6.19 -9.70
CA CYS A 231 13.15 6.80 -9.98
C CYS A 231 14.29 6.09 -9.23
N TYR A 232 14.09 5.77 -7.94
CA TYR A 232 15.04 5.03 -7.13
C TYR A 232 15.31 3.65 -7.72
N ASP A 233 14.25 2.94 -8.12
CA ASP A 233 14.32 1.61 -8.71
C ASP A 233 15.03 1.62 -10.07
N ALA A 234 14.70 2.57 -10.95
CA ALA A 234 15.33 2.69 -12.27
C ALA A 234 16.79 3.14 -12.23
N LEU A 235 17.15 3.99 -11.27
CA LEU A 235 18.49 4.59 -11.13
C LEU A 235 19.40 3.84 -10.15
N HIS A 236 18.94 2.78 -9.49
CA HIS A 236 19.67 2.16 -8.36
C HIS A 236 21.14 1.83 -8.68
N GLY A 237 21.42 1.33 -9.88
CA GLY A 237 22.79 1.05 -10.35
C GLY A 237 23.61 2.28 -10.73
N ASP A 238 22.97 3.41 -10.98
CA ASP A 238 23.56 4.67 -11.47
C ASP A 238 23.74 5.72 -10.34
N LEU A 239 23.20 5.45 -9.15
CA LEU A 239 23.35 6.30 -7.97
C LEU A 239 24.63 5.97 -7.21
N THR A 240 25.38 7.00 -6.82
CA THR A 240 26.43 6.84 -5.81
C THR A 240 25.82 6.42 -4.47
N ALA A 241 26.65 5.95 -3.53
CA ALA A 241 26.20 5.57 -2.19
C ALA A 241 25.47 6.73 -1.47
N ASP A 242 26.00 7.95 -1.56
CA ASP A 242 25.42 9.15 -0.94
C ASP A 242 24.09 9.54 -1.58
N GLU A 243 24.01 9.47 -2.91
CA GLU A 243 22.79 9.77 -3.65
C GLU A 243 21.68 8.77 -3.34
N ARG A 244 22.03 7.48 -3.26
CA ARG A 244 21.12 6.41 -2.85
C ARG A 244 20.63 6.64 -1.42
N ALA A 245 21.53 6.97 -0.49
CA ALA A 245 21.17 7.27 0.88
C ALA A 245 20.21 8.47 1.00
N LYS A 246 20.45 9.54 0.23
CA LYS A 246 19.58 10.74 0.20
C LYS A 246 18.18 10.43 -0.31
N LEU A 247 18.06 9.78 -1.47
CA LEU A 247 16.74 9.42 -2.03
C LEU A 247 16.01 8.43 -1.11
N ARG A 248 16.73 7.42 -0.59
CA ARG A 248 16.18 6.46 0.38
C ARG A 248 15.61 7.16 1.60
N ALA A 249 16.33 8.11 2.21
CA ALA A 249 15.86 8.82 3.39
C ALA A 249 14.53 9.57 3.16
N VAL A 250 14.37 10.19 1.98
CA VAL A 250 13.13 10.88 1.61
C VAL A 250 12.00 9.90 1.37
N ILE A 251 12.26 8.78 0.68
CA ILE A 251 11.27 7.72 0.45
C ILE A 251 10.80 7.12 1.78
N VAL A 252 11.73 6.78 2.69
CA VAL A 252 11.42 6.26 4.03
C VAL A 252 10.54 7.24 4.79
N THR A 253 10.94 8.51 4.88
CA THR A 253 10.17 9.54 5.61
C THR A 253 8.74 9.65 5.07
N ARG A 254 8.57 9.62 3.74
CA ARG A 254 7.24 9.69 3.12
C ARG A 254 6.45 8.40 3.34
N ALA A 255 7.05 7.22 3.17
CA ALA A 255 6.41 5.93 3.38
C ALA A 255 5.95 5.73 4.83
N GLU A 256 6.73 6.18 5.82
CA GLU A 256 6.35 6.15 7.23
C GLU A 256 5.08 6.96 7.53
N GLN A 257 4.83 8.06 6.79
CA GLN A 257 3.57 8.79 6.91
C GLN A 257 2.39 7.89 6.52
N PHE A 258 2.50 7.14 5.41
CA PHE A 258 1.47 6.19 4.98
C PHE A 258 1.33 5.04 6.00
N ALA A 259 2.43 4.48 6.48
CA ALA A 259 2.40 3.42 7.50
C ALA A 259 1.67 3.86 8.78
N LYS A 260 1.96 5.08 9.27
CA LYS A 260 1.29 5.69 10.43
C LYS A 260 -0.19 5.99 10.18
N ARG A 261 -0.58 6.28 8.93
CA ARG A 261 -1.98 6.51 8.58
C ARG A 261 -2.79 5.22 8.57
N LEU A 262 -2.22 4.15 8.05
CA LEU A 262 -2.85 2.84 7.93
C LEU A 262 -2.91 2.10 9.28
N ASN A 263 -1.91 2.30 10.15
CA ASN A 263 -1.81 1.64 11.45
C ASN A 263 -1.79 2.65 12.63
N PRO A 264 -2.75 2.61 13.58
CA PRO A 264 -3.78 1.58 13.75
C PRO A 264 -4.92 1.73 12.74
N PHE A 265 -5.51 0.59 12.35
CA PHE A 265 -6.58 0.36 11.37
C PHE A 265 -7.78 1.33 11.49
N ARG A 266 -7.57 2.61 11.18
CA ARG A 266 -8.55 3.69 11.28
C ARG A 266 -9.25 3.89 9.92
N GLY A 267 -10.50 4.31 9.96
CA GLY A 267 -11.30 4.59 8.78
C GLY A 267 -12.07 3.38 8.23
N GLY A 268 -12.96 3.66 7.28
CA GLY A 268 -13.75 2.65 6.60
C GLY A 268 -12.89 1.77 5.69
N GLU A 269 -13.19 0.48 5.67
CA GLU A 269 -12.56 -0.50 4.78
C GLU A 269 -12.90 -0.30 3.30
N ALA A 270 -14.10 0.24 3.03
CA ALA A 270 -14.58 0.60 1.70
C ALA A 270 -14.23 2.06 1.33
N ASN A 271 -12.97 2.47 1.59
CA ASN A 271 -12.47 3.80 1.26
C ASN A 271 -11.26 3.69 0.31
N ASN A 272 -11.43 4.19 -0.92
CA ASN A 272 -10.40 4.14 -1.95
C ASN A 272 -9.08 4.83 -1.56
N HIS A 273 -9.12 5.82 -0.67
CA HIS A 273 -7.93 6.46 -0.11
C HIS A 273 -7.09 5.51 0.73
N ALA A 274 -7.70 4.58 1.46
CA ALA A 274 -6.95 3.57 2.20
C ALA A 274 -6.25 2.59 1.25
N TRP A 275 -6.89 2.25 0.13
CA TRP A 275 -6.33 1.34 -0.88
C TRP A 275 -5.11 1.97 -1.56
N LEU A 276 -5.22 3.22 -2.03
CA LEU A 276 -4.10 3.92 -2.66
C LEU A 276 -2.95 4.15 -1.67
N GLN A 277 -3.26 4.51 -0.42
CA GLN A 277 -2.24 4.67 0.63
C GLN A 277 -1.47 3.38 0.87
N ALA A 278 -2.18 2.25 0.96
CA ALA A 278 -1.59 0.94 1.16
C ALA A 278 -0.72 0.52 -0.05
N PHE A 279 -1.19 0.76 -1.27
CA PHE A 279 -0.41 0.51 -2.48
C PHE A 279 0.94 1.27 -2.46
N GLY A 280 0.92 2.59 -2.21
CA GLY A 280 2.15 3.38 -2.17
C GLY A 280 3.16 2.88 -1.12
N LEU A 281 2.66 2.40 0.03
CA LEU A 281 3.48 1.81 1.09
C LEU A 281 4.11 0.47 0.69
N ALA A 282 3.35 -0.42 0.03
CA ALA A 282 3.88 -1.69 -0.45
C ALA A 282 4.98 -1.50 -1.50
N GLU A 283 4.75 -0.60 -2.47
CA GLU A 283 5.74 -0.29 -3.51
C GLU A 283 7.04 0.26 -2.90
N ALA A 284 6.94 1.17 -1.93
CA ALA A 284 8.11 1.68 -1.19
C ALA A 284 8.85 0.55 -0.46
N GLY A 285 8.12 -0.40 0.13
CA GLY A 285 8.73 -1.58 0.76
C GLY A 285 9.54 -2.42 -0.22
N PHE A 286 8.97 -2.74 -1.40
CA PHE A 286 9.66 -3.53 -2.42
C PHE A 286 10.96 -2.90 -2.92
N VAL A 287 10.96 -1.59 -3.19
CA VAL A 287 12.16 -0.89 -3.65
C VAL A 287 13.21 -0.70 -2.56
N LEU A 288 12.84 -0.80 -1.27
CA LEU A 288 13.76 -0.63 -0.13
C LEU A 288 14.15 -1.94 0.56
N LEU A 289 13.73 -3.10 0.04
CA LEU A 289 14.10 -4.40 0.59
C LEU A 289 15.62 -4.56 0.67
N GLY A 290 16.11 -4.83 1.88
CA GLY A 290 17.54 -4.96 2.21
C GLY A 290 18.24 -3.64 2.57
N GLU A 291 17.53 -2.50 2.51
CA GLU A 291 18.12 -1.17 2.75
C GLU A 291 17.44 -0.35 3.87
N HIS A 292 16.30 -0.82 4.38
CA HIS A 292 15.61 -0.24 5.53
C HIS A 292 14.90 -1.35 6.31
N ASP A 293 15.03 -1.34 7.64
CA ASP A 293 14.60 -2.43 8.52
C ASP A 293 13.11 -2.77 8.37
N GLN A 294 12.24 -1.77 8.23
CA GLN A 294 10.80 -1.98 8.12
C GLN A 294 10.33 -2.28 6.68
N ALA A 295 11.21 -2.22 5.68
CA ALA A 295 10.83 -2.35 4.28
C ALA A 295 10.20 -3.72 3.97
N ALA A 296 10.60 -4.77 4.68
CA ALA A 296 10.01 -6.11 4.53
C ALA A 296 8.61 -6.23 5.15
N GLU A 297 8.32 -5.45 6.20
CA GLU A 297 7.03 -5.50 6.90
C GLU A 297 5.92 -4.81 6.09
N TRP A 298 6.25 -3.73 5.40
CA TRP A 298 5.30 -2.92 4.64
C TRP A 298 4.50 -3.69 3.57
N PRO A 299 5.12 -4.42 2.63
CA PRO A 299 4.37 -5.14 1.60
C PRO A 299 3.57 -6.30 2.17
N GLU A 300 4.08 -6.97 3.22
CA GLU A 300 3.35 -8.05 3.88
C GLU A 300 2.13 -7.53 4.66
N TYR A 301 2.28 -6.40 5.36
CA TYR A 301 1.17 -5.71 6.01
C TYR A 301 0.08 -5.31 5.02
N VAL A 302 0.49 -4.70 3.89
CA VAL A 302 -0.44 -4.28 2.85
C VAL A 302 -1.12 -5.48 2.19
N ARG A 303 -0.41 -6.58 1.94
CA ARG A 303 -1.02 -7.83 1.46
C ARG A 303 -2.13 -8.29 2.40
N GLN A 304 -1.90 -8.32 3.70
CA GLN A 304 -2.93 -8.71 4.67
C GLN A 304 -4.11 -7.72 4.73
N LEU A 305 -3.88 -6.42 4.56
CA LEU A 305 -4.96 -5.44 4.44
C LEU A 305 -5.83 -5.69 3.21
N TYR A 306 -5.23 -5.94 2.05
CA TYR A 306 -6.00 -6.21 0.83
C TYR A 306 -6.84 -7.48 0.96
N LEU A 307 -6.27 -8.56 1.50
CA LEU A 307 -6.97 -9.84 1.63
C LEU A 307 -8.06 -9.83 2.72
N GLY A 308 -7.74 -9.30 3.90
CA GLY A 308 -8.57 -9.44 5.09
C GLY A 308 -9.44 -8.23 5.43
N LYS A 309 -9.31 -7.13 4.67
CA LYS A 309 -10.04 -5.89 4.92
C LYS A 309 -10.60 -5.23 3.66
N PHE A 310 -9.81 -5.05 2.61
CA PHE A 310 -10.23 -4.22 1.46
C PHE A 310 -11.01 -5.00 0.39
N LEU A 311 -10.46 -6.08 -0.16
CA LEU A 311 -11.11 -6.78 -1.27
C LEU A 311 -12.39 -7.50 -0.83
N CYS A 312 -12.43 -7.94 0.43
CA CYS A 312 -13.55 -8.68 0.99
C CYS A 312 -14.71 -7.78 1.44
N CYS A 313 -14.52 -6.47 1.58
CA CYS A 313 -15.60 -5.56 1.98
C CYS A 313 -16.43 -5.07 0.80
N LEU A 314 -15.90 -5.25 -0.41
CA LEU A 314 -16.59 -5.03 -1.67
C LEU A 314 -17.43 -6.27 -1.96
N GLY A 315 -18.60 -6.11 -2.58
CA GLY A 315 -19.66 -7.12 -2.60
C GLY A 315 -19.29 -8.48 -3.22
N TYR A 316 -20.28 -9.26 -3.62
CA TYR A 316 -20.01 -10.62 -4.12
C TYR A 316 -19.95 -10.70 -5.64
N GLN A 317 -20.44 -9.69 -6.36
CA GLN A 317 -20.67 -9.72 -7.80
C GLN A 317 -19.86 -8.66 -8.56
N GLY A 318 -18.75 -8.18 -7.97
CA GLY A 318 -17.97 -7.07 -8.52
C GLY A 318 -18.54 -5.69 -8.16
N ASP A 319 -19.45 -5.64 -7.17
CA ASP A 319 -20.11 -4.42 -6.71
C ASP A 319 -19.10 -3.40 -6.18
N ASN A 320 -19.36 -2.12 -6.44
CA ASN A 320 -18.63 -1.02 -5.82
C ASN A 320 -19.58 -0.15 -5.00
N ASN A 321 -19.16 0.16 -3.77
CA ASN A 321 -19.98 0.87 -2.79
C ASN A 321 -20.20 2.36 -3.12
N GLU A 322 -19.43 2.93 -4.06
CA GLU A 322 -19.47 4.35 -4.44
C GLU A 322 -20.12 4.57 -5.82
N GLY A 323 -20.59 3.50 -6.48
CA GLY A 323 -21.23 3.55 -7.80
C GLY A 323 -20.24 3.61 -8.97
N ILE A 324 -20.76 3.56 -10.21
CA ILE A 324 -19.96 3.35 -11.43
C ILE A 324 -18.90 4.45 -11.69
N GLY A 325 -19.15 5.68 -11.26
CA GLY A 325 -18.20 6.78 -11.42
C GLY A 325 -16.92 6.58 -10.61
N TYR A 326 -17.07 6.17 -9.34
CA TYR A 326 -15.94 5.88 -8.46
C TYR A 326 -15.39 4.47 -8.63
N TRP A 327 -16.16 3.56 -9.22
CA TRP A 327 -15.69 2.24 -9.62
C TRP A 327 -14.40 2.34 -10.43
N GLY A 328 -14.38 3.12 -11.52
CA GLY A 328 -13.19 3.21 -12.38
C GLY A 328 -11.98 3.80 -11.66
N TYR A 329 -12.20 4.84 -10.85
CA TYR A 329 -11.14 5.50 -10.09
C TYR A 329 -10.57 4.59 -8.99
N GLY A 330 -11.41 4.10 -8.08
CA GLY A 330 -10.98 3.26 -6.97
C GLY A 330 -10.45 1.90 -7.40
N LEU A 331 -11.08 1.28 -8.41
CA LEU A 331 -10.63 0.00 -8.95
C LEU A 331 -9.26 0.10 -9.61
N SER A 332 -8.92 1.22 -10.25
CA SER A 332 -7.59 1.39 -10.87
C SER A 332 -6.45 1.18 -9.87
N PHE A 333 -6.58 1.69 -8.63
CA PHE A 333 -5.57 1.46 -7.59
C PHE A 333 -5.48 -0.01 -7.15
N ILE A 334 -6.60 -0.72 -7.16
CA ILE A 334 -6.63 -2.15 -6.84
C ILE A 334 -6.00 -2.97 -7.97
N VAL A 335 -6.31 -2.65 -9.22
CA VAL A 335 -5.76 -3.31 -10.41
C VAL A 335 -4.25 -3.08 -10.50
N ASP A 336 -3.79 -1.83 -10.38
CA ASP A 336 -2.36 -1.49 -10.38
C ASP A 336 -1.60 -2.24 -9.27
N TYR A 337 -2.19 -2.33 -8.07
CA TYR A 337 -1.60 -3.09 -6.97
C TYR A 337 -1.59 -4.60 -7.27
N ALA A 338 -2.67 -5.15 -7.83
CA ALA A 338 -2.76 -6.56 -8.21
C ALA A 338 -1.74 -6.93 -9.30
N ASP A 339 -1.54 -6.07 -10.29
CA ASP A 339 -0.52 -6.24 -11.33
C ASP A 339 0.88 -6.18 -10.73
N MET A 340 1.17 -5.22 -9.85
CA MET A 340 2.45 -5.16 -9.14
C MET A 340 2.69 -6.44 -8.31
N MET A 341 1.69 -6.91 -7.56
CA MET A 341 1.82 -8.14 -6.76
C MET A 341 2.06 -9.38 -7.63
N LYS A 342 1.42 -9.45 -8.79
CA LYS A 342 1.63 -10.53 -9.76
C LYS A 342 3.02 -10.47 -10.37
N HIS A 343 3.49 -9.27 -10.76
CA HIS A 343 4.82 -9.04 -11.31
C HIS A 343 5.94 -9.33 -10.31
N VAL A 344 5.90 -8.67 -9.15
CA VAL A 344 6.97 -8.67 -8.14
C VAL A 344 6.98 -9.97 -7.34
N CYS A 345 5.81 -10.48 -6.95
CA CYS A 345 5.70 -11.60 -6.02
C CYS A 345 5.25 -12.91 -6.70
N GLY A 346 4.69 -12.86 -7.91
CA GLY A 346 3.96 -13.99 -8.49
C GLY A 346 2.61 -14.26 -7.82
N ILE A 347 2.09 -13.31 -7.03
CA ILE A 347 0.83 -13.46 -6.30
C ILE A 347 -0.30 -12.89 -7.16
N ASP A 348 -1.16 -13.78 -7.68
CA ASP A 348 -2.28 -13.40 -8.54
C ASP A 348 -3.52 -13.02 -7.72
N LEU A 349 -3.65 -11.73 -7.39
CA LEU A 349 -4.80 -11.20 -6.66
C LEU A 349 -6.09 -11.17 -7.49
N PHE A 350 -6.03 -11.25 -8.84
CA PHE A 350 -7.21 -11.32 -9.69
C PHE A 350 -8.01 -12.62 -9.49
N ARG A 351 -7.45 -13.60 -8.79
CA ARG A 351 -8.15 -14.80 -8.33
C ARG A 351 -9.05 -14.56 -7.11
N HIS A 352 -8.95 -13.41 -6.45
CA HIS A 352 -9.85 -13.05 -5.35
C HIS A 352 -11.31 -13.00 -5.87
N PRO A 353 -12.31 -13.58 -5.17
CA PRO A 353 -13.65 -13.74 -5.73
C PRO A 353 -14.30 -12.43 -6.19
N TRP A 354 -14.12 -11.33 -5.47
CA TRP A 354 -14.64 -10.03 -5.90
C TRP A 354 -13.90 -9.45 -7.11
N LEU A 355 -12.55 -9.48 -7.09
CA LEU A 355 -11.74 -8.86 -8.13
C LEU A 355 -11.91 -9.60 -9.46
N TYR A 356 -12.02 -10.93 -9.40
CA TYR A 356 -12.30 -11.79 -10.54
C TYR A 356 -13.59 -11.42 -11.29
N GLN A 357 -14.62 -10.95 -10.59
CA GLN A 357 -15.89 -10.58 -11.23
C GLN A 357 -15.82 -9.23 -11.96
N THR A 358 -14.93 -8.34 -11.51
CA THR A 358 -14.96 -6.94 -11.93
C THR A 358 -13.80 -6.49 -12.81
N ALA A 359 -12.65 -7.17 -12.78
CA ALA A 359 -11.43 -6.73 -13.45
C ALA A 359 -10.88 -7.80 -14.41
N ARG A 360 -11.79 -8.43 -15.16
CA ARG A 360 -11.49 -9.58 -16.01
C ARG A 360 -11.16 -9.24 -17.45
#